data_AF-A0A7C4XWR4-F1
#
_entry.id   AF-A0A7C4XWR4-F1
#
_cell.length_a   1.000
_cell.length_b   1.000
_cell.length_c   1.000
_cell.angle_alpha   90.00
_cell.angle_beta   90.00
_cell.angle_gamma   90.00
#
_symmetry.space_group_name_H-M   'P 1'
#
loop_
_entity.id
_entity.type
_entity.pdbx_description
1 polymer ?
#
loop_
_entity_poly.entity_id
_entity_poly.type
_entity_poly.pdbx_seq_one_letter_code
_entity_poly.pdbx_strand_id
1 'polypeptide(L)'
;MALDQHWLNYPEMLAFCASAVDGKSASHGWKWLAHLRTKRIYERPEVARVGAFDLWADNQDRNTGNLIVKPSGECVPIDNEFILYSLLWAGQVPFSVGHTSLLAESEQRLSSHAQTRFKVDMAQQGKKHQSALSAVAPRLHQAVVSLVPDPAAANALSANVQQYLGSRAHPDWLATSLGVIA
;
A
#
# COMPACT_ATOMS: atom_id res chain seq x y z
N MET A 1 -17.60 -14.28 -21.57
CA MET A 1 -16.98 -15.14 -20.54
C MET A 1 -17.88 -15.05 -19.32
N ALA A 2 -18.60 -16.12 -18.99
CA ALA A 2 -19.48 -16.13 -17.82
C ALA A 2 -18.59 -16.16 -16.58
N LEU A 3 -18.62 -15.09 -15.78
CA LEU A 3 -17.95 -15.06 -14.49
C LEU A 3 -18.76 -15.95 -13.55
N ASP A 4 -18.22 -17.13 -13.25
CA ASP A 4 -18.78 -18.08 -12.29
C ASP A 4 -18.62 -17.51 -10.87
N GLN A 5 -19.50 -16.58 -10.50
CA GLN A 5 -19.63 -16.04 -9.15
C GLN A 5 -20.93 -16.55 -8.49
N HIS A 6 -21.40 -17.74 -8.88
CA HIS A 6 -22.67 -18.31 -8.44
C HIS A 6 -22.79 -18.48 -6.90
N TRP A 7 -21.67 -18.38 -6.18
CA TRP A 7 -21.60 -18.61 -4.74
C TRP A 7 -21.93 -17.39 -3.87
N LEU A 8 -22.05 -16.18 -4.44
CA LEU A 8 -22.14 -14.96 -3.64
C LEU A 8 -23.53 -14.30 -3.60
N ASN A 9 -24.49 -14.76 -4.42
CA ASN A 9 -25.89 -14.25 -4.45
C ASN A 9 -26.02 -12.71 -4.39
N TYR A 10 -25.05 -11.95 -4.88
CA TYR A 10 -25.14 -10.50 -4.88
C TYR A 10 -26.05 -10.06 -6.04
N PRO A 11 -27.10 -9.25 -5.79
CA PRO A 11 -27.98 -8.74 -6.83
C PRO A 11 -27.26 -7.77 -7.78
N GLU A 12 -26.16 -7.16 -7.32
CA GLU A 12 -25.33 -6.22 -8.06
C GLU A 12 -23.86 -6.40 -7.64
N MET A 13 -22.91 -6.23 -8.57
CA MET A 13 -21.48 -6.23 -8.27
C MET A 13 -20.83 -4.96 -8.82
N LEU A 14 -19.89 -4.40 -8.06
CA LEU A 14 -19.06 -3.30 -8.55
C LEU A 14 -18.07 -3.83 -9.59
N ALA A 15 -18.09 -3.23 -10.78
CA ALA A 15 -17.09 -3.48 -11.80
C ALA A 15 -15.92 -2.50 -11.60
N PHE A 16 -14.70 -3.03 -11.54
CA PHE A 16 -13.49 -2.21 -11.48
C PHE A 16 -12.95 -1.98 -12.89
N CYS A 17 -12.77 -0.71 -13.27
CA CYS A 17 -12.02 -0.34 -14.46
C CYS A 17 -10.53 -0.29 -14.11
N ALA A 18 -9.73 -1.19 -14.71
CA ALA A 18 -8.28 -1.19 -14.57
C ALA A 18 -7.61 -0.76 -15.89
N SER A 19 -6.44 -0.11 -15.80
CA SER A 19 -5.59 0.14 -16.96
C SER A 19 -4.58 -0.98 -17.13
N ALA A 20 -4.29 -1.36 -18.38
CA ALA A 20 -3.21 -2.30 -18.67
C ALA A 20 -1.86 -1.64 -18.37
N VAL A 21 -1.06 -2.28 -17.51
CA VAL A 21 0.29 -1.84 -17.17
C VAL A 21 1.29 -2.81 -17.79
N ASP A 22 2.12 -2.32 -18.70
CA ASP A 22 3.21 -3.12 -19.25
C ASP A 22 4.28 -3.40 -18.17
N GLY A 23 4.66 -4.66 -18.03
CA GLY A 23 5.62 -5.11 -17.03
C GLY A 23 5.37 -6.52 -16.56
N LYS A 24 6.13 -6.93 -15.53
CA LYS A 24 5.97 -8.23 -14.89
C LYS A 24 5.96 -8.07 -13.38
N SER A 25 5.18 -8.91 -12.70
CA SER A 25 5.28 -9.02 -11.25
C SER A 25 6.69 -9.42 -10.84
N ALA A 26 7.19 -8.87 -9.73
CA ALA A 26 8.55 -9.16 -9.23
C ALA A 26 8.78 -10.65 -8.94
N SER A 27 7.72 -11.36 -8.56
CA SER A 27 7.74 -12.79 -8.24
C SER A 27 7.51 -13.69 -9.46
N HIS A 28 7.28 -13.13 -10.65
CA HIS A 28 6.94 -13.89 -11.85
C HIS A 28 8.14 -14.67 -12.42
N GLY A 29 7.97 -15.98 -12.61
CA GLY A 29 8.93 -16.89 -13.24
C GLY A 29 9.38 -18.05 -12.35
N TRP A 30 10.48 -18.72 -12.73
CA TRP A 30 11.04 -19.86 -11.99
C TRP A 30 11.43 -19.45 -10.56
N LYS A 31 11.03 -20.24 -9.55
CA LYS A 31 11.15 -19.88 -8.12
C LYS A 31 12.55 -19.41 -7.69
N TRP A 32 13.62 -19.99 -8.24
CA TRP A 32 15.00 -19.59 -7.92
C TRP A 32 15.38 -18.23 -8.52
N LEU A 33 14.93 -17.93 -9.75
CA LEU A 33 15.08 -16.60 -10.37
C LEU A 33 14.22 -15.57 -9.64
N ALA A 34 13.04 -15.95 -9.16
CA ALA A 34 12.19 -15.09 -8.34
C ALA A 34 12.92 -14.69 -7.05
N HIS A 35 13.63 -15.60 -6.37
CA HIS A 35 14.41 -15.28 -5.17
C HIS A 35 15.54 -14.25 -5.42
N LEU A 36 16.28 -14.40 -6.52
CA LEU A 36 17.33 -13.44 -6.89
C LEU A 36 16.76 -12.07 -7.30
N ARG A 37 15.65 -12.06 -8.05
CA ARG A 37 14.96 -10.83 -8.49
C ARG A 37 14.34 -10.08 -7.33
N THR A 38 13.73 -10.80 -6.40
CA THR A 38 13.12 -10.21 -5.20
C THR A 38 14.17 -9.60 -4.27
N LYS A 39 15.38 -10.15 -4.15
CA LYS A 39 16.46 -9.45 -3.42
C LYS A 39 16.86 -8.14 -4.12
N ARG A 40 17.03 -8.16 -5.45
CA ARG A 40 17.39 -6.98 -6.24
C ARG A 40 16.29 -5.92 -6.29
N ILE A 41 15.04 -6.28 -6.03
CA ILE A 41 13.95 -5.29 -6.08
C ILE A 41 14.11 -4.24 -4.98
N TYR A 42 14.59 -4.64 -3.80
CA TYR A 42 14.83 -3.73 -2.67
C TYR A 42 16.01 -2.78 -2.87
N GLU A 43 16.84 -3.00 -3.89
CA GLU A 43 17.87 -2.03 -4.30
C GLU A 43 17.28 -0.86 -5.09
N ARG A 44 16.00 -0.95 -5.50
CA ARG A 44 15.31 0.11 -6.24
C ARG A 44 14.71 1.14 -5.26
N PRO A 45 14.98 2.45 -5.46
CA PRO A 45 14.39 3.51 -4.63
C PRO A 45 12.86 3.44 -4.56
N GLU A 46 12.23 2.98 -5.63
CA GLU A 46 10.78 2.94 -5.77
C GLU A 46 10.11 1.94 -4.83
N VAL A 47 10.80 0.88 -4.43
CA VAL A 47 10.25 -0.08 -3.46
C VAL A 47 10.19 0.54 -2.07
N ALA A 48 11.21 1.33 -1.68
CA ALA A 48 11.19 2.05 -0.42
C ALA A 48 10.08 3.12 -0.43
N ARG A 49 9.84 3.77 -1.56
CA ARG A 49 8.72 4.71 -1.73
C ARG A 49 7.36 4.03 -1.57
N VAL A 50 7.16 2.87 -2.19
CA VAL A 50 5.92 2.09 -2.05
C VAL A 50 5.75 1.61 -0.61
N GLY A 51 6.79 1.02 -0.01
CA GLY A 51 6.73 0.57 1.38
C GLY A 51 6.46 1.71 2.37
N ALA A 52 7.03 2.89 2.15
CA ALA A 52 6.74 4.08 2.96
C ALA A 52 5.27 4.48 2.85
N PHE A 53 4.72 4.51 1.62
CA PHE A 53 3.31 4.80 1.39
C PHE A 53 2.41 3.74 2.04
N ASP A 54 2.68 2.46 1.86
CA ASP A 54 1.87 1.37 2.41
C ASP A 54 1.87 1.40 3.95
N LEU A 55 3.01 1.70 4.60
CA LEU A 55 3.04 1.81 6.07
C LEU A 55 2.28 3.04 6.57
N TRP A 56 2.36 4.16 5.83
CA TRP A 56 1.63 5.39 6.15
C TRP A 56 0.13 5.26 5.94
N ALA A 57 -0.27 4.64 4.83
CA ALA A 57 -1.66 4.40 4.45
C ALA A 57 -2.24 3.15 5.13
N ASP A 58 -1.46 2.43 5.92
CA ASP A 58 -1.84 1.20 6.61
C ASP A 58 -2.40 0.13 5.66
N ASN A 59 -1.64 -0.19 4.62
CA ASN A 59 -1.91 -1.29 3.71
C ASN A 59 -1.32 -2.60 4.26
N GLN A 60 -2.18 -3.58 4.49
CA GLN A 60 -1.82 -4.85 5.14
C GLN A 60 -1.47 -6.00 4.19
N ASP A 61 -1.61 -5.81 2.86
CA ASP A 61 -1.33 -6.86 1.88
C ASP A 61 -0.30 -6.43 0.83
N ARG A 62 0.72 -5.66 1.24
CA ARG A 62 1.83 -5.39 0.32
C ARG A 62 2.86 -6.49 0.40
N ASN A 63 3.10 -7.13 -0.74
CA ASN A 63 4.25 -8.00 -0.97
C ASN A 63 4.88 -7.72 -2.34
N THR A 64 6.05 -8.30 -2.62
CA THR A 64 6.73 -8.15 -3.91
C THR A 64 5.94 -8.71 -5.10
N GLY A 65 5.03 -9.67 -4.87
CA GLY A 65 4.09 -10.14 -5.89
C GLY A 65 3.12 -9.06 -6.36
N ASN A 66 2.74 -8.16 -5.46
CA ASN A 66 1.84 -7.03 -5.72
C ASN A 66 2.60 -5.80 -6.26
N LEU A 67 3.78 -6.00 -6.86
CA LEU A 67 4.56 -4.98 -7.55
C LEU A 67 4.80 -5.39 -9.00
N ILE A 68 4.28 -4.60 -9.94
CA ILE A 68 4.64 -4.70 -11.36
C ILE A 68 5.90 -3.88 -11.59
N VAL A 69 6.95 -4.51 -12.10
CA VAL A 69 8.18 -3.84 -12.53
C VAL A 69 8.09 -3.57 -14.03
N LYS A 70 8.07 -2.29 -14.40
CA LYS A 70 8.09 -1.84 -15.79
C LYS A 70 9.48 -2.07 -16.41
N PRO A 71 9.60 -2.12 -17.75
CA PRO A 71 10.90 -2.15 -18.43
C PRO A 71 11.82 -0.97 -18.07
N SER A 72 11.24 0.20 -17.77
CA SER A 72 11.97 1.38 -17.27
C SER A 72 12.58 1.18 -15.88
N GLY A 73 12.16 0.14 -15.16
CA GLY A 73 12.57 -0.15 -13.79
C GLY A 73 11.68 0.48 -12.71
N GLU A 74 10.69 1.29 -13.10
CA GLU A 74 9.65 1.80 -12.20
C GLU A 74 8.82 0.65 -11.64
N CYS A 75 8.45 0.76 -10.36
CA CYS A 75 7.55 -0.19 -9.69
C CYS A 75 6.14 0.42 -9.57
N VAL A 76 5.13 -0.33 -10.02
CA VAL A 76 3.72 0.02 -9.89
C VAL A 76 3.07 -0.92 -8.86
N PRO A 77 2.58 -0.40 -7.72
CA PRO A 77 1.81 -1.19 -6.78
C PRO A 77 0.43 -1.53 -7.37
N ILE A 78 0.04 -2.80 -7.26
CA ILE A 78 -1.29 -3.31 -7.60
C ILE A 78 -1.99 -3.85 -6.36
N ASP A 79 -3.24 -4.30 -6.46
CA ASP A 79 -3.96 -4.99 -5.38
C ASP A 79 -3.91 -4.22 -4.04
N ASN A 80 -4.34 -2.97 -4.08
CA ASN A 80 -4.33 -2.03 -2.95
C ASN A 80 -5.53 -2.22 -2.00
N GLU A 81 -5.98 -3.46 -1.82
CA GLU A 81 -7.30 -3.78 -1.25
C GLU A 81 -7.42 -3.37 0.23
N PHE A 82 -6.35 -3.58 1.00
CA PHE A 82 -6.38 -3.39 2.46
C PHE A 82 -5.74 -2.08 2.91
N ILE A 83 -5.81 -1.03 2.10
CA ILE A 83 -5.46 0.34 2.51
C ILE A 83 -6.39 0.80 3.63
N LEU A 84 -5.84 1.55 4.60
CA LEU A 84 -6.53 2.06 5.79
C LEU A 84 -7.13 0.93 6.63
N TYR A 85 -6.45 -0.22 6.70
CA TYR A 85 -6.96 -1.44 7.32
C TYR A 85 -7.58 -1.21 8.70
N SER A 86 -6.84 -0.58 9.60
CA SER A 86 -7.29 -0.38 10.98
C SER A 86 -8.54 0.49 11.07
N LEU A 87 -8.78 1.35 10.08
CA LEU A 87 -9.92 2.26 10.05
C LEU A 87 -11.14 1.65 9.36
N LEU A 88 -10.94 0.95 8.24
CA LEU A 88 -12.03 0.52 7.36
C LEU A 88 -12.37 -0.97 7.51
N TRP A 89 -11.43 -1.79 7.97
CA TRP A 89 -11.54 -3.25 7.90
C TRP A 89 -11.51 -3.89 9.28
N ALA A 90 -10.58 -3.46 10.14
CA ALA A 90 -10.43 -4.02 11.48
C ALA A 90 -11.74 -3.89 12.27
N GLY A 91 -12.31 -5.03 12.66
CA GLY A 91 -13.57 -5.10 13.41
C GLY A 91 -14.85 -4.97 12.57
N GLN A 92 -14.75 -4.71 11.26
CA GLN A 92 -15.91 -4.67 10.35
C GLN A 92 -16.07 -5.98 9.56
N VAL A 93 -14.98 -6.68 9.27
CA VAL A 93 -15.01 -7.98 8.58
C VAL A 93 -14.79 -9.15 9.55
N PRO A 94 -15.46 -10.30 9.35
CA PRO A 94 -15.37 -11.46 10.24
C PRO A 94 -14.08 -12.28 10.05
N PHE A 95 -13.14 -11.81 9.24
CA PHE A 95 -11.87 -12.47 8.96
C PHE A 95 -10.70 -11.55 9.27
N SER A 96 -9.59 -12.15 9.72
CA SER A 96 -8.32 -11.45 9.87
C SER A 96 -7.51 -11.62 8.58
N VAL A 97 -6.98 -10.52 8.07
CA VAL A 97 -6.04 -10.53 6.96
C VAL A 97 -4.63 -10.65 7.55
N GLY A 98 -3.82 -11.56 7.01
CA GLY A 98 -2.42 -11.67 7.44
C GLY A 98 -1.65 -10.38 7.13
N HIS A 99 -0.89 -9.87 8.11
CA HIS A 99 -0.07 -8.67 7.89
C HIS A 99 1.12 -9.01 6.98
N THR A 100 1.06 -8.55 5.73
CA THR A 100 2.19 -8.60 4.80
C THR A 100 2.59 -7.19 4.42
N SER A 101 3.87 -6.89 4.57
CA SER A 101 4.45 -5.61 4.17
C SER A 101 5.80 -5.81 3.50
N LEU A 102 6.20 -4.87 2.64
CA LEU A 102 7.56 -4.87 2.06
C LEU A 102 8.63 -4.83 3.14
N LEU A 103 8.34 -4.20 4.29
CA LEU A 103 9.22 -4.15 5.44
C LEU A 103 9.42 -5.53 6.07
N ALA A 104 8.33 -6.25 6.36
CA ALA A 104 8.42 -7.60 6.92
C ALA A 104 9.08 -8.58 5.92
N GLU A 105 8.77 -8.44 4.64
CA GLU A 105 9.38 -9.26 3.60
C GLU A 105 10.88 -8.93 3.39
N SER A 106 11.29 -7.67 3.59
CA SER A 106 12.69 -7.27 3.45
C SER A 106 13.57 -7.83 4.57
N GLU A 107 13.03 -7.99 5.79
CA GLU A 107 13.75 -8.59 6.93
C GLU A 107 14.19 -10.03 6.66
N GLN A 108 13.43 -10.76 5.84
CA GLN A 108 13.74 -12.14 5.47
C GLN A 108 14.72 -12.25 4.30
N ARG A 109 14.95 -11.15 3.56
CA ARG A 109 15.65 -11.17 2.26
C ARG A 109 16.93 -10.34 2.25
N LEU A 110 17.03 -9.33 3.10
CA LEU A 110 18.14 -8.40 3.16
C LEU A 110 19.11 -8.76 4.29
N SER A 111 20.39 -8.43 4.10
CA SER A 111 21.33 -8.41 5.23
C SER A 111 20.99 -7.26 6.16
N SER A 112 21.46 -7.30 7.41
CA SER A 112 21.17 -6.24 8.40
C SER A 112 21.53 -4.84 7.89
N HIS A 113 22.68 -4.69 7.22
CA HIS A 113 23.08 -3.41 6.62
C HIS A 113 22.13 -2.94 5.52
N ALA A 114 21.73 -3.84 4.61
CA ALA A 114 20.78 -3.51 3.55
C ALA A 114 19.38 -3.21 4.11
N GLN A 115 18.98 -3.89 5.19
CA GLN A 115 17.73 -3.63 5.89
C GLN A 115 17.71 -2.25 6.53
N THR A 116 18.80 -1.84 7.20
CA THR A 116 18.93 -0.48 7.75
C THR A 116 18.83 0.56 6.65
N ARG A 117 19.53 0.36 5.53
CA ARG A 117 19.44 1.26 4.37
C ARG A 117 18.01 1.36 3.83
N PHE A 118 17.32 0.23 3.68
CA PHE A 118 15.92 0.22 3.22
C PHE A 118 14.99 1.01 4.16
N LYS A 119 15.13 0.84 5.49
CA LYS A 119 14.40 1.63 6.49
C LYS A 119 14.71 3.13 6.41
N VAL A 120 15.98 3.51 6.22
CA VAL A 120 16.39 4.92 6.02
C VAL A 120 15.75 5.48 4.75
N ASP A 121 15.79 4.74 3.64
CA ASP A 121 15.21 5.17 2.37
C ASP A 121 13.69 5.34 2.49
N MET A 122 12.99 4.42 3.17
CA MET A 122 11.56 4.56 3.47
C MET A 122 11.30 5.84 4.29
N ALA A 123 12.02 6.05 5.38
CA ALA A 123 11.89 7.24 6.22
C ALA A 123 12.10 8.54 5.43
N GLN A 124 13.08 8.57 4.51
CA GLN A 124 13.32 9.73 3.66
C GLN A 124 12.17 9.99 2.69
N GLN A 125 11.49 8.97 2.18
CA GLN A 125 10.27 9.14 1.38
C GLN A 125 9.10 9.65 2.21
N GLY A 126 8.99 9.20 3.47
CA GLY A 126 7.95 9.62 4.41
C GLY A 126 7.87 11.12 4.66
N LYS A 127 8.99 11.83 4.52
CA LYS A 127 9.04 13.31 4.63
C LYS A 127 8.14 14.05 3.64
N LYS A 128 7.69 13.37 2.58
CA LYS A 128 6.79 13.94 1.56
C LYS A 128 5.31 13.69 1.86
N HIS A 129 4.97 12.88 2.87
CA HIS A 129 3.58 12.49 3.12
C HIS A 129 2.68 13.67 3.49
N GLN A 130 3.15 14.60 4.32
CA GLN A 130 2.36 15.77 4.71
C GLN A 130 1.96 16.63 3.50
N SER A 131 2.95 17.00 2.66
CA SER A 131 2.68 17.81 1.48
C SER A 131 1.84 17.05 0.45
N ALA A 132 2.08 15.74 0.29
CA ALA A 132 1.24 14.88 -0.56
C ALA A 132 -0.21 14.85 -0.08
N LEU A 133 -0.45 14.65 1.22
CA LEU A 133 -1.79 14.64 1.80
C LEU A 133 -2.50 15.98 1.58
N SER A 134 -1.83 17.10 1.86
CA SER A 134 -2.40 18.43 1.62
C SER A 134 -2.78 18.63 0.14
N ALA A 135 -1.96 18.15 -0.79
CA ALA A 135 -2.22 18.26 -2.22
C ALA A 135 -3.42 17.41 -2.69
N VAL A 136 -3.66 16.25 -2.06
CA VAL A 136 -4.75 15.33 -2.46
C VAL A 136 -6.00 15.43 -1.60
N ALA A 137 -5.97 16.13 -0.46
CA ALA A 137 -7.07 16.18 0.49
C ALA A 137 -8.43 16.53 -0.13
N PRO A 138 -8.56 17.53 -1.04
CA PRO A 138 -9.84 17.82 -1.68
C PRO A 138 -10.36 16.66 -2.54
N ARG A 139 -9.47 15.99 -3.29
CA ARG A 139 -9.82 14.85 -4.15
C ARG A 139 -10.17 13.61 -3.32
N LEU A 140 -9.47 13.42 -2.20
CA LEU A 140 -9.76 12.34 -1.25
C LEU A 140 -11.14 12.53 -0.62
N HIS A 141 -11.46 13.75 -0.18
CA HIS A 141 -12.79 14.09 0.32
C HIS A 141 -13.88 13.80 -0.72
N GLN A 142 -13.70 14.28 -1.95
CA GLN A 142 -14.64 14.05 -3.04
C GLN A 142 -14.83 12.55 -3.35
N ALA A 143 -13.75 11.77 -3.32
CA ALA A 143 -13.82 10.32 -3.51
C ALA A 143 -14.67 9.66 -2.42
N VAL A 144 -14.46 9.98 -1.14
CA VAL A 144 -15.25 9.42 -0.03
C VAL A 144 -16.73 9.81 -0.14
N VAL A 145 -17.03 11.07 -0.44
CA VAL A 145 -18.42 11.54 -0.62
C VAL A 145 -19.11 10.86 -1.80
N SER A 146 -18.36 10.45 -2.82
CA SER A 146 -18.93 9.74 -3.97
C SER A 146 -19.20 8.26 -3.69
N LEU A 147 -18.56 7.68 -2.66
CA LEU A 147 -18.66 6.26 -2.31
C LEU A 147 -19.67 5.98 -1.19
N VAL A 148 -19.96 6.98 -0.34
CA VAL A 148 -20.85 6.81 0.82
C VAL A 148 -22.18 7.54 0.57
N PRO A 149 -23.30 6.81 0.45
CA PRO A 149 -24.60 7.42 0.11
C PRO A 149 -25.14 8.43 1.12
N ASP A 150 -24.89 8.20 2.43
CA ASP A 150 -25.33 9.10 3.49
C ASP A 150 -24.35 10.28 3.65
N PRO A 151 -24.78 11.55 3.43
CA PRO A 151 -23.87 12.69 3.48
C PRO A 151 -23.20 12.92 4.85
N ALA A 152 -23.90 12.62 5.95
CA ALA A 152 -23.35 12.78 7.28
C ALA A 152 -22.24 11.76 7.55
N ALA A 153 -22.50 10.48 7.25
CA ALA A 153 -21.52 9.41 7.33
C ALA A 153 -20.33 9.64 6.39
N ALA A 154 -20.57 10.14 5.17
CA ALA A 154 -19.53 10.46 4.20
C ALA A 154 -18.55 11.52 4.74
N ASN A 155 -19.10 12.61 5.31
CA ASN A 155 -18.29 13.67 5.91
C ASN A 155 -17.51 13.18 7.12
N ALA A 156 -18.15 12.40 7.99
CA ALA A 156 -17.49 11.81 9.16
C ALA A 156 -16.35 10.87 8.74
N LEU A 157 -16.58 9.99 7.76
CA LEU A 157 -15.56 9.09 7.24
C LEU A 157 -14.40 9.86 6.61
N SER A 158 -14.70 10.86 5.78
CA SER A 158 -13.67 11.71 5.17
C SER A 158 -12.81 12.40 6.22
N ALA A 159 -13.41 12.94 7.29
CA ALA A 159 -12.68 13.57 8.39
C ALA A 159 -11.79 12.55 9.11
N ASN A 160 -12.32 11.36 9.41
CA ASN A 160 -11.56 10.28 10.05
C ASN A 160 -10.37 9.83 9.21
N VAL A 161 -10.55 9.65 7.89
CA VAL A 161 -9.46 9.28 6.97
C VAL A 161 -8.38 10.37 6.95
N GLN A 162 -8.77 11.64 6.84
CA GLN A 162 -7.80 12.75 6.82
C GLN A 162 -7.05 12.86 8.15
N GLN A 163 -7.73 12.70 9.28
CA GLN A 163 -7.10 12.69 10.60
C GLN A 163 -6.14 11.50 10.76
N TYR A 164 -6.56 10.31 10.31
CA TYR A 164 -5.77 9.08 10.38
C TYR A 164 -4.47 9.16 9.57
N LEU A 165 -4.55 9.67 8.33
CA LEU A 165 -3.38 9.88 7.49
C LEU A 165 -2.54 11.07 8.01
N GLY A 166 -3.19 12.14 8.45
CA GLY A 166 -2.55 13.35 8.95
C GLY A 166 -1.69 13.12 10.18
N SER A 167 -2.17 12.32 11.15
CA SER A 167 -1.41 11.97 12.36
C SER A 167 -0.13 11.18 12.05
N ARG A 168 -0.09 10.49 10.90
CA ARG A 168 1.06 9.72 10.42
C ARG A 168 1.90 10.44 9.35
N ALA A 169 1.46 11.60 8.90
CA ALA A 169 2.11 12.33 7.82
C ALA A 169 3.26 13.23 8.31
N HIS A 170 3.44 13.40 9.62
CA HIS A 170 4.52 14.20 10.20
C HIS A 170 5.88 13.70 9.66
N PRO A 171 6.81 14.60 9.29
CA PRO A 171 8.07 14.22 8.62
C PRO A 171 8.89 13.15 9.37
N ASP A 172 8.80 13.14 10.70
CA ASP A 172 9.54 12.22 11.57
C ASP A 172 8.75 10.95 11.94
N TRP A 173 7.44 10.91 11.69
CA TRP A 173 6.58 9.80 12.14
C TRP A 173 7.05 8.45 11.61
N LEU A 174 7.38 8.40 10.31
CA LEU A 174 7.82 7.16 9.68
C LEU A 174 9.22 6.76 10.17
N ALA A 175 10.11 7.74 10.38
CA ALA A 175 11.45 7.49 10.88
C ALA A 175 11.41 6.91 12.32
N THR A 176 10.54 7.45 13.18
CA THR A 176 10.29 6.90 14.53
C THR A 176 9.67 5.51 14.47
N SER A 177 8.65 5.32 13.61
CA SER A 177 7.94 4.05 13.46
C SER A 177 8.84 2.92 12.95
N LEU A 178 9.85 3.25 12.14
CA LEU A 178 10.85 2.31 11.63
C LEU A 178 12.05 2.11 12.58
N GLY A 179 12.14 2.89 13.67
CA GLY A 179 13.26 2.85 14.61
C GLY A 179 14.59 3.35 14.02
N VAL A 180 14.54 4.27 13.06
CA VAL A 180 15.74 4.83 12.39
C VAL A 180 16.22 6.14 13.03
N ILE A 181 15.38 6.77 13.85
CA ILE A 181 15.72 7.87 14.74
C ILE A 181 15.16 7.57 16.13
N ALA A 182 15.86 8.01 17.18
CA ALA A 182 15.48 7.88 18.58
C ALA A 182 15.02 9.23 19.14
#